data_AF-A0A7X8UCH3-F1
#
_entry.id   AF-A0A7X8UCH3-F1
#
_cell.length_a   1.000
_cell.length_b   1.000
_cell.length_c   1.000
_cell.angle_alpha   90.00
_cell.angle_beta   90.00
_cell.angle_gamma   90.00
#
_symmetry.space_group_name_H-M   'P 1'
#
loop_
_entity.id
_entity.type
_entity.pdbx_description
1 polymer ?
#
loop_
_entity_poly.entity_id
_entity_poly.type
_entity_poly.pdbx_seq_one_letter_code
_entity_poly.pdbx_strand_id
1 'polypeptide(L)'
;MHFLRKIKPATAALGAAFLLVAGAGTAAYRTHQEQDSEIFVGAHPHLEGTRMDTCDACHSRISAPPPGAKEGAVVLSSCDSCHRVTDYGRRKGDTLNPYGRDYLEAGRAAGAFGAIAARDSDRDGFSNADEIRAATHPGDAASRPDLPPAPHVILSLDELKKRDVPVLEQALFVNVSKSRDGDSYSDLGGFRLIDVLEAAGMRKGASSVDVISLDGYTTTFSIEQLRKKYPQAAPVLGLDEATLGECGWVRYGARGLRAGVPLPDADILLSFTVNGEPYPAASISAEGRLVGSGPLRVVAPQMKNPGIPDISIRATEACVARVPERHRYSREYEKNSDYCVKAVVALRVRPLPEGTIDLDWTRHAAAAVAEKSVVVFGAVGDAAGE
;
A
#
# COMPACT_ATOMS: atom_id res chain seq x y z
N MET A 1 -58.16 5.15 55.67
CA MET A 1 -58.15 5.23 54.19
C MET A 1 -56.86 4.62 53.69
N HIS A 2 -56.92 3.33 53.36
CA HIS A 2 -55.86 2.55 52.73
C HIS A 2 -55.79 2.91 51.24
N PHE A 3 -54.61 3.20 50.71
CA PHE A 3 -54.31 2.95 49.29
C PHE A 3 -52.89 2.41 49.16
N LEU A 4 -52.81 1.08 49.06
CA LEU A 4 -51.65 0.30 48.63
C LEU A 4 -51.41 0.60 47.14
N ARG A 5 -50.24 1.15 46.80
CA ARG A 5 -49.80 1.27 45.41
C ARG A 5 -48.88 0.09 45.09
N LYS A 6 -49.39 -0.83 44.27
CA LYS A 6 -48.70 -2.03 43.78
C LYS A 6 -47.46 -1.65 42.95
N ILE A 7 -46.29 -2.15 43.35
CA ILE A 7 -45.07 -2.18 42.55
C ILE A 7 -45.17 -3.39 41.62
N LYS A 8 -45.04 -3.19 40.31
CA LYS A 8 -44.77 -4.27 39.34
C LYS A 8 -43.25 -4.29 39.07
N PRO A 9 -42.59 -5.46 39.09
CA PRO A 9 -41.19 -5.55 38.67
C PRO A 9 -41.12 -5.45 37.15
N ALA A 10 -40.35 -4.49 36.64
CA ALA A 10 -39.96 -4.47 35.24
C ALA A 10 -38.86 -5.52 35.04
N THR A 11 -39.18 -6.55 34.26
CA THR A 11 -38.27 -7.53 33.70
C THR A 11 -37.15 -6.83 32.93
N ALA A 12 -35.92 -6.92 33.42
CA ALA A 12 -34.71 -6.55 32.70
C ALA A 12 -34.46 -7.61 31.62
N ALA A 13 -34.77 -7.27 30.36
CA ALA A 13 -34.29 -8.04 29.22
C ALA A 13 -32.82 -7.66 28.97
N LEU A 14 -31.91 -8.52 29.41
CA LEU A 14 -30.50 -8.45 29.06
C LEU A 14 -30.37 -8.85 27.59
N GLY A 15 -30.49 -7.87 26.69
CA GLY A 15 -30.20 -8.06 25.27
C GLY A 15 -28.70 -8.26 25.09
N ALA A 16 -28.27 -9.50 24.85
CA ALA A 16 -26.93 -9.78 24.37
C ALA A 16 -26.78 -9.15 22.98
N ALA A 17 -26.14 -7.99 22.93
CA ALA A 17 -25.69 -7.40 21.68
C ALA A 17 -24.57 -8.28 21.12
N PHE A 18 -24.91 -9.15 20.17
CA PHE A 18 -23.94 -9.74 19.27
C PHE A 18 -23.33 -8.60 18.45
N LEU A 19 -22.19 -8.08 18.91
CA LEU A 19 -21.27 -7.32 18.07
C LEU A 19 -20.76 -8.28 16.99
N LEU A 20 -21.43 -8.26 15.84
CA LEU A 20 -20.83 -8.71 14.59
C LEU A 20 -19.63 -7.79 14.34
N VAL A 21 -18.44 -8.23 14.76
CA VAL A 21 -17.19 -7.72 14.22
C VAL A 21 -17.22 -8.13 12.75
N ALA A 22 -17.67 -7.23 11.88
CA ALA A 22 -17.40 -7.34 10.46
C ALA A 22 -15.88 -7.37 10.33
N GLY A 23 -15.31 -8.54 10.11
CA GLY A 23 -13.90 -8.67 9.79
C GLY A 23 -13.64 -7.74 8.61
N ALA A 24 -12.68 -6.83 8.76
CA ALA A 24 -12.22 -6.04 7.63
C ALA A 24 -11.64 -7.04 6.63
N GLY A 25 -12.42 -7.41 5.61
CA GLY A 25 -11.94 -8.30 4.56
C GLY A 25 -10.75 -7.61 3.89
N THR A 26 -9.58 -8.23 3.95
CA THR A 26 -8.46 -7.90 3.07
C THR A 26 -8.73 -8.59 1.75
N ALA A 27 -8.51 -7.90 0.64
CA ALA A 27 -8.61 -8.49 -0.69
C ALA A 27 -7.29 -8.25 -1.42
N ALA A 28 -6.86 -9.21 -2.25
CA ALA A 28 -5.85 -8.93 -3.26
C ALA A 28 -6.20 -7.67 -4.07
N TYR A 29 -5.19 -6.97 -4.57
CA TYR A 29 -5.39 -5.73 -5.31
C TYR A 29 -6.07 -5.96 -6.67
N ARG A 30 -7.36 -5.64 -6.77
CA ARG A 30 -8.22 -5.99 -7.94
C ARG A 30 -8.35 -4.91 -9.03
N THR A 31 -7.50 -3.88 -9.03
CA THR A 31 -7.75 -2.70 -9.90
C THR A 31 -7.11 -2.79 -11.30
N HIS A 32 -6.27 -3.79 -11.53
CA HIS A 32 -5.78 -4.15 -12.85
C HIS A 32 -6.51 -5.40 -13.34
N GLN A 33 -6.53 -5.67 -14.65
CA GLN A 33 -7.16 -6.86 -15.25
C GLN A 33 -6.45 -8.18 -14.87
N GLU A 34 -5.91 -8.24 -13.66
CA GLU A 34 -5.29 -9.38 -13.00
C GLU A 34 -6.43 -10.25 -12.47
N GLN A 35 -6.56 -11.46 -13.00
CA GLN A 35 -7.63 -12.42 -12.68
C GLN A 35 -7.09 -13.65 -11.95
N ASP A 36 -5.77 -13.82 -11.89
CA ASP A 36 -5.10 -15.02 -11.39
C ASP A 36 -5.30 -15.12 -9.88
N SER A 37 -5.25 -14.00 -9.15
CA SER A 37 -5.51 -14.00 -7.70
C SER A 37 -6.96 -14.41 -7.39
N GLU A 38 -7.94 -13.93 -8.18
CA GLU A 38 -9.35 -14.31 -8.01
C GLU A 38 -9.59 -15.79 -8.33
N ILE A 39 -9.01 -16.29 -9.43
CA ILE A 39 -9.11 -17.70 -9.81
C ILE A 39 -8.42 -18.58 -8.76
N PHE A 40 -7.27 -18.16 -8.25
CA PHE A 40 -6.51 -18.86 -7.21
C PHE A 40 -7.32 -18.98 -5.92
N VAL A 41 -7.84 -17.88 -5.37
CA VAL A 41 -8.66 -17.90 -4.16
C VAL A 41 -9.97 -18.64 -4.39
N GLY A 42 -10.57 -18.53 -5.58
CA GLY A 42 -11.75 -19.32 -5.95
C GLY A 42 -11.50 -20.84 -5.93
N ALA A 43 -10.30 -21.29 -6.31
CA ALA A 43 -9.89 -22.69 -6.24
C ALA A 43 -9.41 -23.11 -4.83
N HIS A 44 -8.93 -22.16 -4.04
CA HIS A 44 -8.43 -22.37 -2.68
C HIS A 44 -9.09 -21.42 -1.66
N PRO A 45 -10.40 -21.55 -1.37
CA PRO A 45 -11.13 -20.57 -0.55
C PRO A 45 -10.60 -20.41 0.88
N HIS A 46 -9.91 -21.42 1.41
CA HIS A 46 -9.28 -21.38 2.74
C HIS A 46 -8.06 -20.45 2.80
N LEU A 47 -7.56 -19.95 1.66
CA LEU A 47 -6.47 -19.00 1.56
C LEU A 47 -6.94 -17.55 1.38
N GLU A 48 -8.26 -17.31 1.26
CA GLU A 48 -8.83 -15.96 1.20
C GLU A 48 -8.41 -15.15 2.43
N GLY A 49 -7.93 -13.92 2.22
CA GLY A 49 -7.46 -13.06 3.29
C GLY A 49 -6.23 -13.57 4.04
N THR A 50 -5.41 -14.43 3.43
CA THR A 50 -4.08 -14.80 3.93
C THR A 50 -2.99 -14.14 3.09
N ARG A 51 -1.71 -14.28 3.46
CA ARG A 51 -0.56 -13.85 2.62
C ARG A 51 -0.56 -14.43 1.20
N MET A 52 -1.28 -15.54 0.96
CA MET A 52 -1.44 -16.14 -0.36
C MET A 52 -2.50 -15.46 -1.23
N ASP A 53 -3.38 -14.65 -0.64
CA ASP A 53 -4.35 -13.80 -1.35
C ASP A 53 -3.66 -12.49 -1.81
N THR A 54 -2.58 -12.65 -2.57
CA THR A 54 -1.79 -11.55 -3.12
C THR A 54 -1.25 -11.92 -4.51
N CYS A 55 -0.85 -10.91 -5.29
CA CYS A 55 -0.24 -11.15 -6.60
C CYS A 55 1.04 -11.99 -6.53
N ASP A 56 1.72 -12.05 -5.39
CA ASP A 56 2.96 -12.80 -5.20
C ASP A 56 2.80 -14.32 -5.40
N ALA A 57 1.57 -14.86 -5.30
CA ALA A 57 1.28 -16.26 -5.58
C ALA A 57 1.68 -16.67 -7.01
N CYS A 58 1.34 -15.86 -8.01
CA CYS A 58 1.58 -16.17 -9.43
C CYS A 58 2.62 -15.24 -10.08
N HIS A 59 2.88 -14.07 -9.51
CA HIS A 59 3.68 -13.03 -10.15
C HIS A 59 5.08 -12.91 -9.57
N SER A 60 6.03 -12.61 -10.46
CA SER A 60 7.44 -12.48 -10.11
C SER A 60 7.77 -11.11 -9.53
N ARG A 61 8.79 -11.10 -8.68
CA ARG A 61 9.49 -9.92 -8.22
C ARG A 61 10.79 -9.78 -9.00
N ILE A 62 11.10 -8.58 -9.51
CA ILE A 62 12.34 -8.32 -10.24
C ILE A 62 13.27 -7.41 -9.44
N SER A 63 14.57 -7.52 -9.71
CA SER A 63 15.56 -6.56 -9.21
C SER A 63 15.67 -5.39 -10.18
N ALA A 64 15.35 -4.19 -9.73
CA ALA A 64 15.38 -2.97 -10.53
C ALA A 64 15.46 -1.73 -9.63
N PRO A 65 15.75 -0.54 -10.20
CA PRO A 65 15.57 0.72 -9.48
C PRO A 65 14.12 0.85 -8.96
N PRO A 66 13.93 1.21 -7.68
CA PRO A 66 12.60 1.43 -7.11
C PRO A 66 11.87 2.61 -7.79
N PRO A 67 10.54 2.70 -7.68
CA PRO A 67 9.78 3.86 -8.13
C PRO A 67 10.41 5.17 -7.66
N GLY A 68 10.48 6.16 -8.55
CA GLY A 68 11.14 7.44 -8.24
C GLY A 68 12.68 7.44 -8.30
N ALA A 69 13.35 6.29 -8.48
CA ALA A 69 14.80 6.24 -8.67
C ALA A 69 15.19 6.07 -10.16
N LYS A 70 16.38 6.58 -10.51
CA LYS A 70 17.02 6.35 -11.83
C LYS A 70 17.99 5.17 -11.80
N GLU A 71 18.65 4.97 -10.66
CA GLU A 71 19.71 3.99 -10.44
C GLU A 71 19.47 3.26 -9.11
N GLY A 72 20.36 2.30 -8.80
CA GLY A 72 20.20 1.37 -7.69
C GLY A 72 19.36 0.17 -8.08
N ALA A 73 19.41 -0.89 -7.28
CA ALA A 73 18.62 -2.09 -7.50
C ALA A 73 18.14 -2.63 -6.16
N VAL A 74 16.84 -2.86 -6.05
CA VAL A 74 16.19 -3.57 -4.95
C VAL A 74 15.23 -4.59 -5.55
N VAL A 75 14.90 -5.63 -4.79
CA VAL A 75 13.81 -6.53 -5.17
C VAL A 75 12.48 -5.77 -4.99
N LEU A 76 11.80 -5.52 -6.11
CA LEU A 76 10.52 -4.81 -6.13
C LEU A 76 9.38 -5.72 -5.66
N SER A 77 8.29 -5.12 -5.16
CA SER A 77 7.02 -5.81 -4.97
C SER A 77 6.51 -6.41 -6.30
N SER A 78 5.59 -7.38 -6.25
CA SER A 78 4.95 -7.89 -7.47
C SER A 78 4.18 -6.79 -8.22
N CYS A 79 3.55 -5.84 -7.52
CA CYS A 79 2.88 -4.71 -8.16
C CYS A 79 3.87 -3.82 -8.93
N ASP A 80 4.97 -3.41 -8.29
CA ASP A 80 5.97 -2.56 -8.92
C ASP A 80 6.73 -3.29 -10.03
N SER A 81 6.99 -4.59 -9.85
CA SER A 81 7.56 -5.46 -10.89
C SER A 81 6.65 -5.51 -12.11
N CYS A 82 5.36 -5.75 -11.91
CA CYS A 82 4.36 -5.73 -12.98
C CYS A 82 4.30 -4.36 -13.67
N HIS A 83 4.23 -3.28 -12.90
CA HIS A 83 4.19 -1.91 -13.45
C HIS A 83 5.45 -1.58 -14.25
N ARG A 84 6.62 -2.04 -13.81
CA ARG A 84 7.90 -1.87 -14.52
C ARG A 84 7.98 -2.68 -15.80
N VAL A 85 7.62 -3.96 -15.72
CA VAL A 85 7.69 -4.91 -16.85
C VAL A 85 6.67 -4.56 -17.93
N THR A 86 5.45 -4.18 -17.53
CA THR A 86 4.35 -3.91 -18.47
C THR A 86 4.20 -2.45 -18.83
N ASP A 87 5.02 -1.56 -18.26
CA ASP A 87 4.83 -0.10 -18.37
C ASP A 87 3.39 0.30 -18.01
N TYR A 88 2.95 -0.10 -16.82
CA TYR A 88 1.58 0.06 -16.32
C TYR A 88 0.53 -0.48 -17.31
N GLY A 89 0.77 -1.70 -17.84
CA GLY A 89 -0.12 -2.40 -18.77
C GLY A 89 -0.06 -1.94 -20.24
N ARG A 90 0.86 -1.04 -20.61
CA ARG A 90 0.98 -0.53 -21.99
C ARG A 90 1.76 -1.44 -22.94
N ARG A 91 2.62 -2.29 -22.40
CA ARG A 91 3.36 -3.29 -23.16
C ARG A 91 3.18 -4.66 -22.54
N LYS A 92 3.32 -5.69 -23.37
CA LYS A 92 3.46 -7.06 -22.89
C LYS A 92 4.80 -7.23 -22.18
N GLY A 93 4.84 -8.09 -21.17
CA GLY A 93 6.06 -8.53 -20.54
C GLY A 93 5.81 -9.76 -19.67
N ASP A 94 6.87 -10.49 -19.36
CA ASP A 94 6.80 -11.67 -18.49
C ASP A 94 6.76 -11.22 -17.03
N THR A 95 5.58 -11.34 -16.42
CA THR A 95 5.32 -10.97 -15.03
C THR A 95 5.13 -12.20 -14.14
N LEU A 96 5.35 -13.41 -14.64
CA LEU A 96 5.04 -14.64 -13.92
C LEU A 96 6.26 -15.16 -13.17
N ASN A 97 6.03 -15.72 -11.98
CA ASN A 97 7.01 -16.54 -11.29
C ASN A 97 6.97 -17.98 -11.89
N PRO A 98 7.84 -18.92 -11.48
CA PRO A 98 7.81 -20.30 -11.97
C PRO A 98 6.44 -20.98 -11.84
N TYR A 99 5.77 -20.86 -10.69
CA TYR A 99 4.42 -21.40 -10.49
C TYR A 99 3.38 -20.77 -11.42
N GLY A 100 3.42 -19.45 -11.60
CA GLY A 100 2.57 -18.72 -12.53
C GLY A 100 2.77 -19.16 -13.98
N ARG A 101 4.01 -19.49 -14.38
CA ARG A 101 4.29 -20.05 -15.71
C ARG A 101 3.70 -21.45 -15.86
N ASP A 102 3.87 -22.32 -14.87
CA ASP A 102 3.27 -23.65 -14.85
C ASP A 102 1.74 -23.58 -14.92
N TYR A 103 1.14 -22.66 -14.16
CA TYR A 103 -0.29 -22.35 -14.20
C TYR A 103 -0.75 -21.86 -15.58
N LEU A 104 0.02 -20.97 -16.22
CA LEU A 104 -0.25 -20.49 -17.57
C LEU A 104 -0.18 -21.62 -18.60
N GLU A 105 0.87 -22.45 -18.55
CA GLU A 105 1.06 -23.60 -19.44
C GLU A 105 -0.04 -24.65 -19.28
N ALA A 106 -0.53 -24.86 -18.06
CA ALA A 106 -1.65 -25.75 -17.76
C ALA A 106 -3.03 -25.16 -18.10
N GLY A 107 -3.09 -24.00 -18.76
CA GLY A 107 -4.31 -23.42 -19.32
C GLY A 107 -4.93 -22.28 -18.54
N ARG A 108 -4.27 -21.78 -17.48
CA ARG A 108 -4.65 -20.57 -16.73
C ARG A 108 -6.12 -20.54 -16.29
N ALA A 109 -6.57 -21.62 -15.69
CA ALA A 109 -7.95 -21.82 -15.25
C ALA A 109 -7.98 -22.63 -13.94
N ALA A 110 -9.11 -22.69 -13.24
CA ALA A 110 -9.21 -23.39 -11.95
C ALA A 110 -8.70 -24.87 -12.00
N GLY A 111 -8.92 -25.57 -13.11
CA GLY A 111 -8.41 -26.94 -13.29
C GLY A 111 -6.88 -27.05 -13.39
N ALA A 112 -6.19 -25.97 -13.74
CA ALA A 112 -4.73 -25.94 -13.87
C ALA A 112 -4.04 -26.18 -12.54
N PHE A 113 -4.60 -25.70 -11.41
CA PHE A 113 -4.02 -25.93 -10.08
C PHE A 113 -3.96 -27.42 -9.73
N GLY A 114 -4.99 -28.19 -10.09
CA GLY A 114 -4.98 -29.65 -9.96
C GLY A 114 -3.94 -30.32 -10.88
N ALA A 115 -3.76 -29.79 -12.09
CA ALA A 115 -2.81 -30.33 -13.07
C ALA A 115 -1.34 -30.11 -12.67
N ILE A 116 -1.04 -29.02 -11.96
CA ILE A 116 0.32 -28.70 -11.50
C ILE A 116 0.56 -29.03 -10.03
N ALA A 117 -0.43 -29.57 -9.32
CA ALA A 117 -0.37 -29.82 -7.88
C ALA A 117 0.87 -30.61 -7.41
N ALA A 118 1.29 -31.62 -8.19
CA ALA A 118 2.43 -32.47 -7.87
C ALA A 118 3.78 -31.95 -8.41
N ARG A 119 3.79 -30.81 -9.12
CA ARG A 119 5.03 -30.18 -9.55
C ARG A 119 5.67 -29.44 -8.38
N ASP A 120 6.98 -29.30 -8.46
CA ASP A 120 7.80 -28.41 -7.65
C ASP A 120 8.29 -27.30 -8.59
N SER A 121 7.55 -26.18 -8.62
CA SER A 121 7.72 -25.19 -9.70
C SER A 121 8.99 -24.37 -9.52
N ASP A 122 9.39 -24.08 -8.28
CA ASP A 122 10.57 -23.27 -7.95
C ASP A 122 11.80 -24.10 -7.54
N ARG A 123 11.64 -25.42 -7.41
CA ARG A 123 12.68 -26.43 -7.18
C ARG A 123 13.28 -26.36 -5.77
N ASP A 124 12.44 -26.09 -4.79
CA ASP A 124 12.82 -26.02 -3.39
C ASP A 124 12.69 -27.35 -2.63
N GLY A 125 12.13 -28.37 -3.28
CA GLY A 125 11.91 -29.71 -2.75
C GLY A 125 10.48 -29.99 -2.25
N PHE A 126 9.57 -29.03 -2.33
CA PHE A 126 8.16 -29.17 -1.98
C PHE A 126 7.26 -29.13 -3.21
N SER A 127 6.13 -29.83 -3.16
CA SER A 127 5.16 -29.74 -4.24
C SER A 127 4.31 -28.48 -4.08
N ASN A 128 3.80 -27.94 -5.19
CA ASN A 128 2.85 -26.83 -5.21
C ASN A 128 1.67 -27.08 -4.24
N ALA A 129 1.17 -28.32 -4.17
CA ALA A 129 0.08 -28.67 -3.27
C ALA A 129 0.48 -28.65 -1.78
N ASP A 130 1.73 -29.00 -1.46
CA ASP A 130 2.22 -28.94 -0.08
C ASP A 130 2.40 -27.50 0.38
N GLU A 131 2.89 -26.64 -0.51
CA GLU A 131 3.07 -25.22 -0.27
C GLU A 131 1.75 -24.48 -0.13
N ILE A 132 0.80 -24.69 -1.04
CA ILE A 132 -0.55 -24.13 -0.94
C ILE A 132 -1.21 -24.54 0.39
N ARG A 133 -1.04 -25.79 0.82
CA ARG A 133 -1.55 -26.28 2.12
C ARG A 133 -0.86 -25.61 3.31
N ALA A 134 0.42 -25.28 3.18
CA ALA A 134 1.21 -24.55 4.18
C ALA A 134 1.06 -23.03 4.08
N ALA A 135 0.24 -22.54 3.13
CA ALA A 135 0.14 -21.14 2.76
C ALA A 135 1.51 -20.51 2.45
N THR A 136 2.35 -21.19 1.69
CA THR A 136 3.63 -20.69 1.16
C THR A 136 3.56 -20.56 -0.37
N HIS A 137 4.41 -19.70 -0.95
CA HIS A 137 4.37 -19.32 -2.36
C HIS A 137 5.10 -20.31 -3.27
N PRO A 138 4.41 -21.09 -4.13
CA PRO A 138 5.05 -22.15 -4.90
C PRO A 138 5.98 -21.72 -6.04
N GLY A 139 6.14 -20.41 -6.21
CA GLY A 139 7.00 -19.80 -7.21
C GLY A 139 8.18 -19.05 -6.59
N ASP A 140 8.43 -19.23 -5.29
CA ASP A 140 9.49 -18.55 -4.56
C ASP A 140 10.18 -19.53 -3.60
N ALA A 141 11.33 -20.07 -4.00
CA ALA A 141 12.06 -21.07 -3.25
C ALA A 141 12.53 -20.60 -1.85
N ALA A 142 12.44 -19.30 -1.55
CA ALA A 142 12.67 -18.75 -0.22
C ALA A 142 11.42 -18.80 0.69
N SER A 143 10.26 -19.14 0.14
CA SER A 143 8.96 -19.20 0.80
C SER A 143 8.46 -20.64 0.85
N ARG A 144 8.89 -21.42 1.83
CA ARG A 144 8.64 -22.86 1.87
C ARG A 144 8.13 -23.40 3.23
N PRO A 145 7.47 -24.58 3.27
CA PRO A 145 6.66 -25.01 4.42
C PRO A 145 7.41 -25.22 5.74
N ASP A 146 8.71 -25.46 5.71
CA ASP A 146 9.53 -25.77 6.90
C ASP A 146 10.09 -24.53 7.60
N LEU A 147 9.80 -23.33 7.09
CA LEU A 147 10.36 -22.09 7.58
C LEU A 147 9.38 -21.31 8.48
N PRO A 148 9.86 -20.74 9.60
CA PRO A 148 9.05 -19.85 10.45
C PRO A 148 8.78 -18.50 9.78
N PRO A 149 7.68 -17.81 10.15
CA PRO A 149 7.46 -16.42 9.76
C PRO A 149 8.59 -15.50 10.24
N ALA A 150 8.86 -14.45 9.46
CA ALA A 150 9.85 -13.45 9.82
C ALA A 150 9.50 -12.71 11.13
N PRO A 151 10.52 -12.20 11.85
CA PRO A 151 10.32 -11.33 13.00
C PRO A 151 9.43 -10.14 12.65
N HIS A 152 8.60 -9.73 13.60
CA HIS A 152 7.71 -8.60 13.43
C HIS A 152 7.44 -7.85 14.73
N VAL A 153 7.07 -6.59 14.59
CA VAL A 153 6.61 -5.72 15.67
C VAL A 153 5.35 -4.99 15.20
N ILE A 154 4.45 -4.69 16.13
CA ILE A 154 3.29 -3.83 15.86
C ILE A 154 3.61 -2.46 16.45
N LEU A 155 3.48 -1.41 15.65
CA LEU A 155 3.71 -0.04 16.10
C LEU A 155 2.45 0.79 15.88
N SER A 156 1.84 1.23 16.98
CA SER A 156 0.75 2.21 16.92
C SER A 156 1.27 3.65 16.82
N LEU A 157 0.43 4.56 16.34
CA LEU A 157 0.70 6.00 16.37
C LEU A 157 1.09 6.48 17.78
N ASP A 158 0.39 6.00 18.82
CA ASP A 158 0.66 6.39 20.20
C ASP A 158 1.97 5.79 20.72
N GLU A 159 2.33 4.58 20.29
CA GLU A 159 3.60 3.97 20.62
C GLU A 159 4.79 4.68 19.98
N LEU A 160 4.68 5.06 18.70
CA LEU A 160 5.70 5.85 18.03
C LEU A 160 5.95 7.19 18.74
N LYS A 161 4.88 7.87 19.18
CA LYS A 161 4.99 9.08 20.01
C LYS A 161 5.64 8.81 21.36
N LYS A 162 5.29 7.71 22.03
CA LYS A 162 5.91 7.30 23.32
C LYS A 162 7.40 6.96 23.18
N ARG A 163 7.83 6.53 22.00
CA ARG A 163 9.25 6.29 21.66
C ARG A 163 9.97 7.56 21.19
N ASP A 164 9.36 8.73 21.38
CA ASP A 164 9.89 10.04 20.97
C ASP A 164 10.23 10.14 19.47
N VAL A 165 9.54 9.37 18.62
CA VAL A 165 9.71 9.49 17.17
C VAL A 165 9.18 10.86 16.73
N PRO A 166 9.99 11.70 16.04
CA PRO A 166 9.58 13.06 15.71
C PRO A 166 8.37 13.13 14.78
N VAL A 167 7.35 13.88 15.19
CA VAL A 167 6.24 14.26 14.31
C VAL A 167 6.66 15.47 13.48
N LEU A 168 6.48 15.37 12.16
CA LEU A 168 6.74 16.43 11.20
C LEU A 168 5.44 16.95 10.60
N GLU A 169 5.41 18.25 10.32
CA GLU A 169 4.48 18.85 9.37
C GLU A 169 5.26 19.29 8.14
N GLN A 170 4.81 18.92 6.94
CA GLN A 170 5.38 19.41 5.69
C GLN A 170 4.30 19.70 4.65
N ALA A 171 4.47 20.78 3.90
CA ALA A 171 3.69 21.02 2.69
C ALA A 171 4.22 20.13 1.56
N LEU A 172 3.34 19.40 0.89
CA LEU A 172 3.71 18.48 -0.19
C LEU A 172 2.81 18.67 -1.42
N PHE A 173 3.43 18.66 -2.59
CA PHE A 173 2.73 18.51 -3.85
C PHE A 173 2.56 17.03 -4.21
N VAL A 174 1.33 16.60 -4.49
CA VAL A 174 1.00 15.26 -5.00
C VAL A 174 0.22 15.39 -6.31
N ASN A 175 0.75 14.82 -7.40
CA ASN A 175 0.11 14.82 -8.71
C ASN A 175 -0.31 13.43 -9.17
N VAL A 176 -1.39 13.38 -9.96
CA VAL A 176 -2.05 12.13 -10.33
C VAL A 176 -2.43 12.10 -11.81
N SER A 177 -2.24 10.93 -12.45
CA SER A 177 -2.53 10.78 -13.87
C SER A 177 -4.03 10.65 -14.19
N LYS A 178 -4.80 9.93 -13.34
CA LYS A 178 -6.15 9.44 -13.69
C LYS A 178 -7.27 9.79 -12.70
N SER A 179 -6.95 10.25 -11.48
CA SER A 179 -7.95 10.46 -10.42
C SER A 179 -8.67 11.78 -10.59
N ARG A 180 -10.01 11.78 -10.54
CA ARG A 180 -10.82 13.00 -10.61
C ARG A 180 -10.58 13.98 -9.46
N ASP A 181 -10.03 13.51 -8.34
CA ASP A 181 -9.63 14.36 -7.20
C ASP A 181 -8.46 15.31 -7.56
N GLY A 182 -7.81 15.02 -8.68
CA GLY A 182 -6.73 15.80 -9.24
C GLY A 182 -5.51 15.94 -8.35
N ASP A 183 -4.66 16.88 -8.75
CA ASP A 183 -3.43 17.19 -8.04
C ASP A 183 -3.74 17.96 -6.76
N SER A 184 -2.82 17.92 -5.80
CA SER A 184 -3.02 18.61 -4.53
C SER A 184 -1.72 19.15 -3.94
N TYR A 185 -1.82 20.33 -3.35
CA TYR A 185 -0.86 20.86 -2.38
C TYR A 185 -1.49 20.69 -1.01
N SER A 186 -0.89 19.90 -0.12
CA SER A 186 -1.45 19.64 1.21
C SER A 186 -0.40 19.74 2.31
N ASP A 187 -0.81 20.20 3.50
CA ASP A 187 -0.01 20.10 4.71
C ASP A 187 -0.17 18.69 5.30
N LEU A 188 0.90 17.94 5.40
CA LEU A 188 0.89 16.56 5.88
C LEU A 188 1.53 16.47 7.25
N GLY A 189 0.83 15.85 8.19
CA GLY A 189 1.38 15.46 9.49
C GLY A 189 1.73 13.97 9.49
N GLY A 190 2.92 13.63 9.99
CA GLY A 190 3.40 12.25 9.98
C GLY A 190 4.75 12.04 10.64
N PHE A 191 5.22 10.81 10.62
CA PHE A 191 6.61 10.46 10.94
C PHE A 191 7.37 10.25 9.64
N ARG A 192 8.69 10.50 9.62
CA ARG A 192 9.52 10.01 8.51
C ARG A 192 9.43 8.50 8.48
N LEU A 193 9.21 7.93 7.30
CA LEU A 193 9.05 6.49 7.17
C LEU A 193 10.32 5.76 7.65
N ILE A 194 11.51 6.32 7.42
CA ILE A 194 12.76 5.77 7.93
C ILE A 194 12.79 5.69 9.46
N ASP A 195 12.33 6.73 10.16
CA ASP A 195 12.35 6.76 11.63
C ASP A 195 11.36 5.73 12.22
N VAL A 196 10.26 5.43 11.52
CA VAL A 196 9.34 4.34 11.89
C VAL A 196 10.04 2.97 11.77
N LEU A 197 10.80 2.75 10.70
CA LEU A 197 11.56 1.50 10.52
C LEU A 197 12.68 1.37 11.56
N GLU A 198 13.39 2.45 11.87
CA GLU A 198 14.41 2.47 12.91
C GLU A 198 13.81 2.22 14.30
N ALA A 199 12.64 2.81 14.60
CA ALA A 199 11.87 2.52 15.81
C ALA A 199 11.38 1.07 15.86
N ALA A 200 11.16 0.42 14.72
CA ALA A 200 10.86 -1.01 14.62
C ALA A 200 12.09 -1.91 14.79
N GLY A 201 13.29 -1.35 14.93
CA GLY A 201 14.53 -2.11 15.04
C GLY A 201 15.05 -2.61 13.69
N MET A 202 14.83 -1.86 12.60
CA MET A 202 15.37 -2.19 11.28
C MET A 202 16.87 -2.52 11.34
N ARG A 203 17.24 -3.69 10.81
CA ARG A 203 18.62 -4.20 10.79
C ARG A 203 19.47 -3.44 9.77
N LYS A 204 20.77 -3.29 10.02
CA LYS A 204 21.72 -2.55 9.15
C LYS A 204 21.80 -3.08 7.70
N GLY A 205 21.48 -4.36 7.49
CA GLY A 205 21.48 -4.99 6.16
C GLY A 205 20.20 -4.75 5.35
N ALA A 206 19.22 -4.03 5.88
CA ALA A 206 17.98 -3.72 5.17
C ALA A 206 18.26 -2.85 3.93
N SER A 207 17.74 -3.27 2.77
CA SER A 207 17.92 -2.61 1.47
C SER A 207 16.67 -1.87 1.01
N SER A 208 15.48 -2.37 1.36
CA SER A 208 14.20 -1.78 0.97
C SER A 208 13.08 -2.07 1.97
N VAL A 209 11.98 -1.36 1.81
CA VAL A 209 10.70 -1.65 2.46
C VAL A 209 9.61 -1.75 1.39
N ASP A 210 8.75 -2.76 1.50
CA ASP A 210 7.48 -2.77 0.79
C ASP A 210 6.40 -2.21 1.71
N VAL A 211 5.66 -1.22 1.22
CA VAL A 211 4.55 -0.57 1.91
C VAL A 211 3.26 -1.20 1.39
N ILE A 212 2.50 -1.84 2.29
CA ILE A 212 1.36 -2.68 1.95
C ILE A 212 0.06 -2.01 2.42
N SER A 213 -0.85 -1.78 1.48
CA SER A 213 -2.20 -1.28 1.69
C SER A 213 -3.16 -2.39 2.12
N LEU A 214 -4.26 -2.00 2.77
CA LEU A 214 -5.38 -2.88 3.15
C LEU A 214 -5.94 -3.70 1.96
N ASP A 215 -5.91 -3.13 0.76
CA ASP A 215 -6.36 -3.78 -0.49
C ASP A 215 -5.24 -4.54 -1.21
N GLY A 216 -4.12 -4.81 -0.55
CA GLY A 216 -2.98 -5.54 -1.10
C GLY A 216 -2.11 -4.74 -2.06
N TYR A 217 -2.45 -3.47 -2.39
CA TYR A 217 -1.56 -2.63 -3.18
C TYR A 217 -0.23 -2.48 -2.46
N THR A 218 0.88 -2.71 -3.18
CA THR A 218 2.21 -2.70 -2.57
C THR A 218 3.19 -1.91 -3.42
N THR A 219 3.91 -0.97 -2.82
CA THR A 219 5.04 -0.28 -3.48
C THR A 219 6.31 -0.39 -2.67
N THR A 220 7.46 -0.39 -3.33
CA THR A 220 8.78 -0.58 -2.74
C THR A 220 9.54 0.73 -2.69
N PHE A 221 10.13 1.05 -1.54
CA PHE A 221 11.13 2.10 -1.40
C PHE A 221 12.46 1.49 -0.99
N SER A 222 13.58 1.98 -1.53
CA SER A 222 14.89 1.65 -0.95
C SER A 222 15.11 2.39 0.36
N ILE A 223 15.89 1.81 1.28
CA ILE A 223 16.28 2.50 2.51
C ILE A 223 17.06 3.79 2.21
N GLU A 224 17.81 3.82 1.10
CA GLU A 224 18.48 5.02 0.61
C GLU A 224 17.48 6.13 0.25
N GLN A 225 16.36 5.79 -0.40
CA GLN A 225 15.32 6.78 -0.71
C GLN A 225 14.72 7.39 0.55
N LEU A 226 14.47 6.57 1.58
CA LEU A 226 13.84 7.04 2.81
C LEU A 226 14.74 7.96 3.64
N ARG A 227 16.06 7.90 3.45
CA ARG A 227 17.04 8.74 4.15
C ARG A 227 17.22 10.12 3.52
N LYS A 228 16.79 10.29 2.28
CA LYS A 228 16.95 11.55 1.53
C LYS A 228 15.80 12.51 1.81
N LYS A 229 16.10 13.80 1.64
CA LYS A 229 15.11 14.85 1.42
C LYS A 229 15.08 15.20 -0.05
N TYR A 230 13.89 15.51 -0.57
CA TYR A 230 13.69 15.77 -1.98
C TYR A 230 13.26 17.22 -2.21
N PRO A 231 13.92 17.93 -3.13
CA PRO A 231 13.50 19.27 -3.50
C PRO A 231 12.08 19.23 -4.07
N GLN A 232 11.34 20.32 -3.92
CA GLN A 232 9.99 20.47 -4.44
C GLN A 232 9.90 21.66 -5.38
N ALA A 233 8.95 21.61 -6.32
CA ALA A 233 8.71 22.73 -7.22
C ALA A 233 7.98 23.87 -6.50
N ALA A 234 8.03 25.06 -7.08
CA ALA A 234 7.18 26.16 -6.65
C ALA A 234 5.71 25.83 -6.98
N PRO A 235 4.76 26.16 -6.09
CA PRO A 235 3.36 25.91 -6.35
C PRO A 235 2.88 26.75 -7.54
N VAL A 236 2.08 26.12 -8.40
CA VAL A 236 1.36 26.80 -9.48
C VAL A 236 -0.06 27.04 -9.02
N LEU A 237 -0.46 28.31 -8.93
CA LEU A 237 -1.79 28.73 -8.49
C LEU A 237 -2.74 28.96 -9.69
N GLY A 238 -4.05 29.01 -9.42
CA GLY A 238 -5.07 29.31 -10.45
C GLY A 238 -5.49 28.14 -11.33
N LEU A 239 -5.14 26.91 -10.94
CA LEU A 239 -5.56 25.66 -11.59
C LEU A 239 -6.69 24.93 -10.83
N ASP A 240 -7.36 25.60 -9.90
CA ASP A 240 -8.46 25.07 -9.10
C ASP A 240 -9.83 25.28 -9.75
N GLU A 241 -10.85 24.66 -9.14
CA GLU A 241 -12.25 24.76 -9.57
C GLU A 241 -12.77 26.19 -9.51
N ALA A 242 -12.35 26.99 -8.51
CA ALA A 242 -12.75 28.38 -8.42
C ALA A 242 -12.27 29.22 -9.62
N THR A 243 -11.13 28.87 -10.22
CA THR A 243 -10.56 29.60 -11.37
C THR A 243 -11.01 29.01 -12.70
N LEU A 244 -11.07 27.67 -12.83
CA LEU A 244 -11.28 26.98 -14.11
C LEU A 244 -12.65 26.31 -14.25
N GLY A 245 -13.50 26.37 -13.22
CA GLY A 245 -14.77 25.64 -13.14
C GLY A 245 -14.56 24.14 -13.12
N GLU A 246 -15.37 23.39 -13.85
CA GLU A 246 -15.27 21.91 -13.97
C GLU A 246 -13.91 21.41 -14.49
N CYS A 247 -13.10 22.28 -15.08
CA CYS A 247 -11.75 21.97 -15.56
C CYS A 247 -10.66 22.23 -14.50
N GLY A 248 -11.04 22.69 -13.30
CA GLY A 248 -10.14 22.77 -12.16
C GLY A 248 -9.63 21.39 -11.77
N TRP A 249 -8.33 21.28 -11.52
CA TRP A 249 -7.64 20.02 -11.25
C TRP A 249 -6.78 20.06 -10.00
N VAL A 250 -6.41 21.26 -9.53
CA VAL A 250 -5.49 21.40 -8.40
C VAL A 250 -6.25 21.84 -7.17
N ARG A 251 -6.02 21.15 -6.05
CA ARG A 251 -6.53 21.54 -4.73
C ARG A 251 -5.41 22.18 -3.90
N TYR A 252 -5.70 23.35 -3.31
CA TYR A 252 -4.76 24.10 -2.49
C TYR A 252 -5.13 24.01 -1.01
N GLY A 253 -4.74 22.92 -0.35
CA GLY A 253 -4.95 22.71 1.09
C GLY A 253 -3.78 23.16 1.97
N ALA A 254 -2.56 23.16 1.42
CA ALA A 254 -1.36 23.59 2.14
C ALA A 254 -1.41 25.09 2.49
N ARG A 255 -0.93 25.45 3.68
CA ARG A 255 -0.89 26.85 4.13
C ARG A 255 0.33 27.56 3.54
N GLY A 256 0.21 28.87 3.34
CA GLY A 256 1.36 29.72 3.00
C GLY A 256 1.95 29.50 1.61
N LEU A 257 1.21 28.90 0.68
CA LEU A 257 1.64 28.74 -0.71
C LEU A 257 1.94 30.09 -1.37
N ARG A 258 3.11 30.18 -2.02
CA ARG A 258 3.56 31.38 -2.73
C ARG A 258 4.06 31.00 -4.11
N ALA A 259 3.44 31.57 -5.15
CA ALA A 259 3.90 31.37 -6.52
C ALA A 259 5.37 31.80 -6.66
N GLY A 260 6.15 31.01 -7.40
CA GLY A 260 7.57 31.27 -7.65
C GLY A 260 8.52 30.93 -6.48
N VAL A 261 8.00 30.53 -5.31
CA VAL A 261 8.82 30.07 -4.18
C VAL A 261 8.67 28.55 -4.04
N PRO A 262 9.74 27.75 -4.24
CA PRO A 262 9.72 26.32 -3.99
C PRO A 262 9.18 25.96 -2.61
N LEU A 263 8.42 24.86 -2.51
CA LEU A 263 8.12 24.28 -1.20
C LEU A 263 9.43 23.78 -0.55
N PRO A 264 9.50 23.71 0.79
CA PRO A 264 10.66 23.14 1.47
C PRO A 264 10.94 21.71 1.01
N ASP A 265 12.21 21.28 1.08
CA ASP A 265 12.54 19.88 0.79
C ASP A 265 11.75 18.92 1.69
N ALA A 266 11.22 17.86 1.10
CA ALA A 266 10.29 16.95 1.76
C ALA A 266 10.90 15.56 2.01
N ASP A 267 10.46 14.95 3.10
CA ASP A 267 10.72 13.56 3.47
C ASP A 267 9.59 12.64 2.97
N ILE A 268 9.85 11.34 2.90
CA ILE A 268 8.79 10.32 2.72
C ILE A 268 8.18 10.04 4.09
N LEU A 269 6.87 10.22 4.23
CA LEU A 269 6.18 10.13 5.52
C LEU A 269 5.26 8.91 5.60
N LEU A 270 5.22 8.30 6.79
CA LEU A 270 4.01 7.63 7.28
C LEU A 270 3.10 8.71 7.91
N SER A 271 2.20 9.23 7.09
CA SER A 271 1.29 10.33 7.43
C SER A 271 0.01 9.82 8.07
N PHE A 272 -0.49 10.58 9.05
CA PHE A 272 -1.76 10.33 9.74
C PHE A 272 -2.71 11.54 9.74
N THR A 273 -2.26 12.71 9.28
CA THR A 273 -3.13 13.88 9.02
C THR A 273 -2.85 14.53 7.66
N VAL A 274 -3.88 15.17 7.13
CA VAL A 274 -3.84 16.02 5.93
C VAL A 274 -4.62 17.31 6.20
N ASN A 275 -3.98 18.45 5.97
CA ASN A 275 -4.50 19.79 6.23
C ASN A 275 -5.06 19.96 7.66
N GLY A 276 -4.36 19.37 8.65
CA GLY A 276 -4.75 19.41 10.06
C GLY A 276 -5.78 18.35 10.49
N GLU A 277 -6.38 17.62 9.54
CA GLU A 277 -7.44 16.65 9.82
C GLU A 277 -6.94 15.19 9.68
N PRO A 278 -7.45 14.25 10.49
CA PRO A 278 -7.19 12.82 10.29
C PRO A 278 -7.69 12.33 8.93
N TYR A 279 -7.02 11.33 8.35
CA TYR A 279 -7.54 10.69 7.15
C TYR A 279 -8.86 9.96 7.43
N PRO A 280 -9.82 9.97 6.48
CA PRO A 280 -11.03 9.15 6.57
C PRO A 280 -10.66 7.68 6.72
N ALA A 281 -11.29 7.00 7.69
CA ALA A 281 -11.08 5.58 7.94
C ALA A 281 -11.29 4.76 6.66
N ALA A 282 -10.38 3.82 6.41
CA ALA A 282 -10.46 2.97 5.24
C ALA A 282 -11.19 1.66 5.53
N SER A 283 -11.82 1.12 4.50
CA SER A 283 -12.39 -0.23 4.48
C SER A 283 -12.44 -0.76 3.05
N ILE A 284 -12.72 -2.05 2.91
CA ILE A 284 -13.03 -2.66 1.61
C ILE A 284 -14.55 -2.65 1.43
N SER A 285 -15.02 -2.10 0.30
CA SER A 285 -16.44 -2.07 -0.04
C SER A 285 -16.97 -3.46 -0.39
N ALA A 286 -18.29 -3.61 -0.53
CA ALA A 286 -18.91 -4.87 -0.94
C ALA A 286 -18.42 -5.34 -2.32
N GLU A 287 -17.98 -4.42 -3.17
CA GLU A 287 -17.40 -4.68 -4.49
C GLU A 287 -15.88 -4.95 -4.45
N GLY A 288 -15.29 -5.11 -3.27
CA GLY A 288 -13.86 -5.38 -3.11
C GLY A 288 -12.96 -4.17 -3.37
N ARG A 289 -13.48 -2.94 -3.24
CA ARG A 289 -12.72 -1.71 -3.51
C ARG A 289 -12.31 -1.01 -2.23
N LEU A 290 -11.09 -0.49 -2.18
CA LEU A 290 -10.67 0.40 -1.11
C LEU A 290 -11.51 1.69 -1.12
N VAL A 291 -12.17 1.96 -0.01
CA VAL A 291 -12.81 3.25 0.30
C VAL A 291 -12.08 3.89 1.48
N GLY A 292 -12.12 5.23 1.57
CA GLY A 292 -11.33 5.97 2.55
C GLY A 292 -9.84 6.01 2.19
N SER A 293 -9.00 6.47 3.13
CA SER A 293 -7.56 6.54 2.88
C SER A 293 -6.68 6.35 4.11
N GLY A 294 -7.24 6.35 5.32
CA GLY A 294 -6.53 6.25 6.58
C GLY A 294 -6.64 4.88 7.26
N PRO A 295 -6.23 4.78 8.53
CA PRO A 295 -5.74 5.88 9.36
C PRO A 295 -4.33 6.35 8.99
N LEU A 296 -3.54 5.49 8.33
CA LEU A 296 -2.15 5.74 7.97
C LEU A 296 -1.97 5.68 6.46
N ARG A 297 -1.13 6.57 5.93
CA ARG A 297 -0.76 6.64 4.52
C ARG A 297 0.73 6.80 4.38
N VAL A 298 1.32 6.19 3.36
CA VAL A 298 2.64 6.64 2.91
C VAL A 298 2.45 7.70 1.85
N VAL A 299 3.10 8.85 2.04
CA VAL A 299 3.09 9.95 1.08
C VAL A 299 4.52 10.37 0.81
N ALA A 300 4.85 10.53 -0.46
CA ALA A 300 6.21 10.81 -0.92
C ALA A 300 6.23 11.99 -1.91
N PRO A 301 7.27 12.84 -1.87
CA PRO A 301 7.50 13.86 -2.90
C PRO A 301 7.83 13.23 -4.25
N GLN A 302 7.85 14.03 -5.31
CA GLN A 302 8.50 13.66 -6.56
C GLN A 302 9.99 13.44 -6.31
N MET A 303 10.52 12.27 -6.70
CA MET A 303 11.87 11.85 -6.34
C MET A 303 12.88 11.99 -7.49
N LYS A 304 12.42 11.98 -8.74
CA LYS A 304 13.28 12.09 -9.93
C LYS A 304 13.56 13.55 -10.24
N ASN A 305 12.49 14.31 -10.48
CA ASN A 305 12.57 15.71 -10.86
C ASN A 305 11.34 16.42 -10.28
N PRO A 306 11.51 17.52 -9.52
CA PRO A 306 10.39 18.33 -9.08
C PRO A 306 9.65 18.89 -10.29
N GLY A 307 8.36 18.58 -10.38
CA GLY A 307 7.49 18.92 -11.49
C GLY A 307 6.36 19.85 -11.09
N ILE A 308 5.62 20.31 -12.09
CA ILE A 308 4.44 21.17 -11.92
C ILE A 308 3.15 20.36 -12.14
N PRO A 309 1.99 20.89 -11.73
CA PRO A 309 0.71 20.27 -12.03
C PRO A 309 0.44 20.15 -13.53
N ASP A 310 -0.21 19.07 -13.90
CA ASP A 310 -0.80 18.83 -15.21
C ASP A 310 -2.15 18.13 -15.07
N ILE A 311 -3.06 18.44 -15.99
CA ILE A 311 -4.41 17.88 -15.96
C ILE A 311 -4.40 16.37 -16.25
N SER A 312 -5.50 15.71 -15.90
CA SER A 312 -5.70 14.28 -16.15
C SER A 312 -5.43 13.85 -17.60
N ILE A 313 -4.93 12.62 -17.76
CA ILE A 313 -5.03 11.91 -19.04
C ILE A 313 -6.48 11.72 -19.51
N ARG A 314 -7.44 11.79 -18.58
CA ARG A 314 -8.88 11.67 -18.84
C ARG A 314 -9.60 13.01 -19.02
N ALA A 315 -8.86 14.12 -19.11
CA ALA A 315 -9.46 15.43 -19.30
C ALA A 315 -10.15 15.52 -20.67
N THR A 316 -11.28 16.24 -20.72
CA THR A 316 -11.99 16.49 -21.97
C THR A 316 -11.21 17.47 -22.84
N GLU A 317 -11.46 17.46 -24.16
CA GLU A 317 -10.84 18.42 -25.09
C GLU A 317 -11.11 19.88 -24.68
N ALA A 318 -12.31 20.16 -24.16
CA ALA A 318 -12.67 21.48 -23.63
C ALA A 318 -11.76 21.91 -22.47
N CYS A 319 -11.44 20.99 -21.55
CA CYS A 319 -10.52 21.29 -20.45
C CYS A 319 -9.06 21.40 -20.90
N VAL A 320 -8.63 20.59 -21.88
CA VAL A 320 -7.31 20.70 -22.49
C VAL A 320 -7.10 22.08 -23.15
N ALA A 321 -8.15 22.63 -23.77
CA ALA A 321 -8.11 23.95 -24.40
C ALA A 321 -8.06 25.13 -23.39
N ARG A 322 -8.48 24.90 -22.13
CA ARG A 322 -8.51 25.94 -21.08
C ARG A 322 -7.19 26.13 -20.35
N VAL A 323 -6.26 25.19 -20.46
CA VAL A 323 -4.97 25.27 -19.76
C VAL A 323 -3.81 25.52 -20.73
N PRO A 324 -2.76 26.24 -20.30
CA PRO A 324 -1.52 26.36 -21.06
C PRO A 324 -0.91 24.98 -21.38
N GLU A 325 -0.20 24.87 -22.50
CA GLU A 325 0.36 23.60 -22.98
C GLU A 325 1.19 22.86 -21.93
N ARG A 326 1.99 23.59 -21.14
CA ARG A 326 2.82 23.01 -20.06
C ARG A 326 2.05 22.33 -18.93
N HIS A 327 0.74 22.58 -18.83
CA HIS A 327 -0.18 21.98 -17.85
C HIS A 327 -1.12 20.96 -18.49
N ARG A 328 -0.95 20.67 -19.79
CA ARG A 328 -1.58 19.52 -20.42
C ARG A 328 -0.90 18.25 -19.93
N TYR A 329 -1.66 17.16 -19.89
CA TYR A 329 -1.16 15.86 -19.46
C TYR A 329 0.18 15.52 -20.13
N SER A 330 1.20 15.24 -19.32
CA SER A 330 2.52 14.82 -19.77
C SER A 330 2.93 13.53 -19.06
N ARG A 331 3.38 12.55 -19.85
CA ARG A 331 3.95 11.29 -19.35
C ARG A 331 5.37 11.46 -18.81
N GLU A 332 6.06 12.51 -19.24
CA GLU A 332 7.42 12.81 -18.79
C GLU A 332 7.43 13.39 -17.37
N TYR A 333 6.29 13.93 -16.91
CA TYR A 333 6.14 14.38 -15.55
C TYR A 333 5.94 13.19 -14.63
N GLU A 334 6.82 13.08 -13.64
CA GLU A 334 6.69 12.10 -12.57
C GLU A 334 5.35 12.25 -11.85
N LYS A 335 4.62 11.14 -11.66
CA LYS A 335 3.37 11.09 -10.92
C LYS A 335 3.63 10.47 -9.55
N ASN A 336 3.85 11.30 -8.54
CA ASN A 336 4.19 10.77 -7.21
C ASN A 336 2.99 10.13 -6.50
N SER A 337 1.76 10.35 -6.97
CA SER A 337 0.61 9.58 -6.49
C SER A 337 0.78 8.07 -6.66
N ASP A 338 1.56 7.63 -7.66
CA ASP A 338 1.70 6.22 -8.01
C ASP A 338 2.39 5.43 -6.90
N TYR A 339 3.21 6.06 -6.05
CA TYR A 339 3.83 5.42 -4.88
C TYR A 339 3.33 6.02 -3.55
N CYS A 340 2.24 6.79 -3.56
CA CYS A 340 1.56 7.24 -2.33
C CYS A 340 0.48 6.22 -1.91
N VAL A 341 0.80 5.38 -0.92
CA VAL A 341 -0.05 4.28 -0.49
C VAL A 341 -1.12 4.75 0.50
N LYS A 342 -2.38 4.40 0.22
CA LYS A 342 -3.52 4.61 1.11
C LYS A 342 -3.66 3.43 2.08
N ALA A 343 -4.29 3.65 3.24
CA ALA A 343 -4.69 2.59 4.16
C ALA A 343 -3.56 1.59 4.46
N VAL A 344 -2.39 2.11 4.85
CA VAL A 344 -1.20 1.29 5.12
C VAL A 344 -1.43 0.45 6.37
N VAL A 345 -1.27 -0.87 6.22
CA VAL A 345 -1.47 -1.84 7.32
C VAL A 345 -0.20 -2.61 7.65
N ALA A 346 0.74 -2.74 6.70
CA ALA A 346 1.98 -3.47 6.92
C ALA A 346 3.18 -2.85 6.19
N LEU A 347 4.37 -3.05 6.77
CA LEU A 347 5.66 -2.64 6.24
C LEU A 347 6.60 -3.86 6.23
N ARG A 348 6.97 -4.34 5.05
CA ARG A 348 7.91 -5.48 4.90
C ARG A 348 9.31 -4.98 4.64
N VAL A 349 10.20 -5.12 5.62
CA VAL A 349 11.61 -4.73 5.53
C VAL A 349 12.43 -5.86 4.90
N ARG A 350 13.11 -5.57 3.80
CA ARG A 350 13.84 -6.54 2.98
C ARG A 350 15.36 -6.36 3.05
N PRO A 351 16.16 -7.41 2.77
CA PRO A 351 15.74 -8.80 2.55
C PRO A 351 15.12 -9.41 3.82
N LEU A 352 14.29 -10.45 3.68
CA LEU A 352 13.84 -11.21 4.85
C LEU A 352 15.07 -11.88 5.49
N PRO A 353 15.11 -12.05 6.83
CA PRO A 353 16.15 -12.84 7.48
C PRO A 353 16.24 -14.25 6.89
N GLU A 354 17.46 -14.76 6.76
CA GLU A 354 17.68 -16.12 6.26
C GLU A 354 16.92 -17.15 7.11
N GLY A 355 16.31 -18.12 6.45
CA GLY A 355 15.50 -19.15 7.12
C GLY A 355 14.15 -18.66 7.63
N THR A 356 13.61 -17.56 7.09
CA THR A 356 12.27 -17.07 7.42
C THR A 356 11.42 -16.80 6.19
N ILE A 357 10.10 -16.82 6.35
CA ILE A 357 9.11 -16.51 5.31
C ILE A 357 8.30 -15.26 5.63
N ASP A 358 7.55 -14.76 4.65
CA ASP A 358 6.65 -13.63 4.84
C ASP A 358 5.68 -13.86 6.00
N LEU A 359 5.45 -12.81 6.79
CA LEU A 359 4.40 -12.80 7.80
C LEU A 359 3.02 -12.84 7.12
N ASP A 360 2.06 -13.53 7.75
CA ASP A 360 0.65 -13.45 7.38
C ASP A 360 0.04 -12.12 7.84
N TRP A 361 0.48 -11.03 7.20
CA TRP A 361 0.20 -9.64 7.60
C TRP A 361 -1.29 -9.30 7.55
N THR A 362 -2.08 -9.99 6.74
CA THR A 362 -3.53 -9.78 6.62
C THR A 362 -4.25 -10.01 7.95
N ARG A 363 -3.74 -10.91 8.80
CA ARG A 363 -4.26 -11.15 10.16
C ARG A 363 -4.16 -9.92 11.07
N HIS A 364 -3.26 -8.99 10.74
CA HIS A 364 -3.06 -7.76 11.49
C HIS A 364 -3.83 -6.57 10.89
N ALA A 365 -4.36 -6.69 9.67
CA ALA A 365 -4.89 -5.56 8.91
C ALA A 365 -6.12 -4.89 9.57
N ALA A 366 -7.04 -5.69 10.12
CA ALA A 366 -8.22 -5.15 10.81
C ALA A 366 -7.82 -4.34 12.06
N ALA A 367 -6.88 -4.87 12.86
CA ALA A 367 -6.35 -4.17 14.03
C ALA A 367 -5.56 -2.92 13.62
N ALA A 368 -4.75 -3.00 12.56
CA ALA A 368 -3.99 -1.87 12.02
C ALA A 368 -4.88 -0.66 11.71
N VAL A 369 -6.03 -0.90 11.07
CA VAL A 369 -7.02 0.16 10.78
C VAL A 369 -7.70 0.68 12.05
N ALA A 370 -8.14 -0.22 12.94
CA ALA A 370 -8.87 0.16 14.15
C ALA A 370 -7.99 0.93 15.16
N GLU A 371 -6.73 0.52 15.30
CA GLU A 371 -5.80 0.98 16.33
C GLU A 371 -4.80 2.01 15.81
N LYS A 372 -4.88 2.39 14.53
CA LYS A 372 -3.93 3.30 13.87
C LYS A 372 -2.49 2.80 14.02
N SER A 373 -2.30 1.53 13.70
CA SER A 373 -1.02 0.84 13.80
C SER A 373 -0.59 0.24 12.47
N VAL A 374 0.68 -0.16 12.39
CA VAL A 374 1.24 -0.96 11.30
C VAL A 374 1.95 -2.16 11.89
N VAL A 375 1.87 -3.30 11.20
CA VAL A 375 2.81 -4.41 11.46
C VAL A 375 4.06 -4.20 10.61
N VAL A 376 5.22 -4.14 11.26
CA VAL A 376 6.53 -4.07 10.59
C VAL A 376 7.20 -5.42 10.74
N PHE A 377 7.59 -6.05 9.63
CA PHE A 377 8.14 -7.40 9.65
C PHE A 377 9.30 -7.57 8.67
N GLY A 378 10.08 -8.64 8.81
CA GLY A 378 11.25 -8.93 7.97
C GLY A 378 12.56 -8.62 8.68
N ALA A 379 13.44 -7.84 8.06
CA ALA A 379 14.74 -7.45 8.64
C ALA A 379 14.61 -6.41 9.77
N VAL A 380 13.87 -6.77 10.82
CA VAL A 380 13.67 -5.98 12.05
C VAL A 380 14.17 -6.74 13.27
N GLY A 381 14.27 -6.06 14.41
CA GLY A 381 14.59 -6.68 15.69
C GLY A 381 13.52 -7.70 16.08
N ASP A 382 13.90 -8.70 16.86
CA ASP A 382 12.92 -9.63 17.40
C ASP A 382 12.00 -8.90 18.38
N ALA A 383 10.72 -9.28 18.44
CA ALA A 383 9.75 -8.69 19.36
C ALA A 383 10.15 -8.87 20.85
N ALA A 384 11.10 -9.75 21.12
CA ALA A 384 11.82 -9.87 22.38
C ALA A 384 13.23 -9.33 22.17
N GLY A 385 13.52 -8.15 22.72
CA GLY A 385 14.86 -7.58 22.66
C GLY A 385 15.90 -8.50 23.28
N GLU A 386 16.97 -8.74 22.52
CA GLU A 386 18.33 -8.93 23.05
C GLU A 386 19.21 -7.76 22.63
#